data_AF-A0A285V252-F1
#
_entry.id   AF-A0A285V252-F1
#
_cell.length_a   1.000
_cell.length_b   1.000
_cell.length_c   1.000
_cell.angle_alpha   90.00
_cell.angle_beta   90.00
_cell.angle_gamma   90.00
#
_symmetry.space_group_name_H-M   'P 1'
#
loop_
_entity.id
_entity.type
_entity.pdbx_description
1 polymer ?
#
loop_
_entity_poly.entity_id
_entity_poly.type
_entity_poly.pdbx_seq_one_letter_code
_entity_poly.pdbx_strand_id
1 'polypeptide(L)'
;MSTKTEKFNVTVKCGNKTYAPGKPVPLGGKYGLSDEEVSSLRANFGDWTGGPESGAQSQSTEVANLQATLDTIRDERDMLLDRASEAEQDLHKVTKERDQLLDDNKVLADRVATLEAAAKGGDGK
;
A
#
# COMPACT_ATOMS: atom_id res chain seq x y z
N MET A 1 -43.63 34.35 1.19
CA MET A 1 -42.16 34.28 1.29
C MET A 1 -41.77 32.81 1.27
N SER A 2 -41.12 32.32 0.22
CA SER A 2 -40.64 30.93 0.19
C SER A 2 -39.36 30.86 1.03
N THR A 3 -39.33 30.02 2.07
CA THR A 3 -38.13 29.82 2.90
C THR A 3 -37.08 29.11 2.04
N LYS A 4 -35.86 29.68 1.93
CA LYS A 4 -34.75 29.01 1.25
C LYS A 4 -34.40 27.74 2.04
N THR A 5 -34.28 26.61 1.35
CA THR A 5 -33.93 25.33 1.98
C THR A 5 -32.84 24.61 1.18
N GLU A 6 -32.07 23.76 1.86
CA GLU A 6 -31.01 22.93 1.27
C GLU A 6 -31.03 21.52 1.86
N LYS A 7 -30.45 20.55 1.15
CA LYS A 7 -30.36 19.14 1.59
C LYS A 7 -28.92 18.81 1.97
N PHE A 8 -28.74 17.94 2.95
CA PHE A 8 -27.44 17.55 3.48
C PHE A 8 -27.30 16.02 3.56
N ASN A 9 -26.06 15.53 3.51
CA ASN A 9 -25.72 14.10 3.63
C ASN A 9 -25.86 13.56 5.07
N VAL A 10 -26.15 14.43 6.03
CA VAL A 10 -26.25 14.12 7.46
C VAL A 10 -27.55 14.59 8.08
N THR A 11 -27.85 14.05 9.26
CA THR A 11 -28.94 14.55 10.10
C THR A 11 -28.59 15.95 10.60
N VAL A 12 -29.44 16.93 10.35
CA VAL A 12 -29.24 18.32 10.78
C VAL A 12 -30.28 18.70 11.82
N LYS A 13 -29.88 19.41 12.87
CA LYS A 13 -30.81 19.94 13.89
C LYS A 13 -30.83 21.47 13.81
N CYS A 14 -32.01 22.06 13.64
CA CYS A 14 -32.21 23.51 13.69
C CYS A 14 -33.24 23.83 14.77
N GLY A 15 -32.80 24.46 15.86
CA GLY A 15 -33.62 24.68 17.05
C GLY A 15 -34.19 23.37 17.59
N ASN A 16 -35.52 23.26 17.63
CA ASN A 16 -36.24 22.09 18.14
C ASN A 16 -36.56 21.03 17.06
N LYS A 17 -36.20 21.26 15.80
CA LYS A 17 -36.47 20.32 14.70
C LYS A 17 -35.21 19.59 14.26
N THR A 18 -35.35 18.30 13.99
CA THR A 18 -34.32 17.44 13.43
C THR A 18 -34.75 17.00 12.02
N TYR A 19 -33.85 17.15 11.06
CA TYR A 19 -34.03 16.83 9.65
C TYR A 19 -33.14 15.64 9.33
N ALA A 20 -33.74 14.55 8.87
CA ALA A 20 -32.99 13.39 8.39
C ALA A 20 -32.17 13.76 7.12
N PRO A 21 -31.13 12.98 6.78
CA PRO A 21 -30.37 13.18 5.55
C PRO A 21 -31.28 13.29 4.32
N GLY A 22 -30.95 14.20 3.41
CA GLY A 22 -31.71 14.45 2.19
C GLY A 22 -33.06 15.17 2.37
N LYS A 23 -33.48 15.47 3.60
CA LYS A 23 -34.66 16.32 3.85
C LYS A 23 -34.30 17.81 3.71
N PRO A 24 -35.21 18.65 3.20
CA PRO A 24 -34.97 20.08 3.08
C PRO A 24 -34.86 20.73 4.46
N VAL A 25 -33.73 21.39 4.69
CA VAL A 25 -33.36 22.11 5.91
C VAL A 25 -33.42 23.62 5.61
N PRO A 26 -34.09 24.43 6.44
CA PRO A 26 -34.17 25.88 6.23
C PRO A 26 -32.80 26.56 6.39
N LEU A 27 -32.55 27.54 5.52
CA LEU A 27 -31.39 28.42 5.57
C LEU A 27 -31.79 29.82 6.06
N GLY A 28 -30.96 30.39 6.91
CA GLY A 28 -31.11 31.75 7.45
C GLY A 28 -32.29 31.93 8.41
N GLY A 29 -32.35 33.12 9.00
CA GLY A 29 -33.36 33.49 9.99
C GLY A 29 -33.18 32.77 11.34
N LYS A 30 -34.14 32.95 12.26
CA LYS A 30 -34.04 32.45 13.65
C LYS A 30 -34.02 30.93 13.78
N TYR A 31 -34.49 30.20 12.78
CA TYR A 31 -34.72 28.74 12.84
C TYR A 31 -34.06 27.96 11.70
N GLY A 32 -33.22 28.62 10.90
CA GLY A 32 -32.45 28.01 9.81
C GLY A 32 -30.96 28.05 10.09
N LEU A 33 -30.19 27.32 9.27
CA LEU A 33 -28.73 27.32 9.35
C LEU A 33 -28.14 28.65 8.89
N SER A 34 -27.06 29.09 9.54
CA SER A 34 -26.24 30.19 9.05
C SER A 34 -25.38 29.74 7.86
N ASP A 35 -24.87 30.70 7.08
CA ASP A 35 -24.00 30.40 5.93
C ASP A 35 -22.69 29.72 6.37
N GLU A 36 -22.19 30.01 7.57
CA GLU A 36 -21.02 29.35 8.17
C GLU A 36 -21.31 27.89 8.52
N GLU A 37 -22.49 27.60 9.09
CA GLU A 37 -22.91 26.23 9.38
C GLU A 37 -23.06 25.41 8.10
N VAL A 38 -23.66 25.99 7.06
CA VAL A 38 -23.76 25.36 5.73
C VAL A 38 -22.38 25.07 5.15
N SER A 39 -21.47 26.03 5.22
CA SER A 39 -20.10 25.89 4.71
C SER A 39 -19.34 24.80 5.45
N SER A 40 -19.47 24.73 6.78
CA SER A 40 -18.88 23.67 7.60
C SER A 40 -19.46 22.29 7.28
N LEU A 41 -20.79 22.20 7.10
CA LEU A 41 -21.44 20.93 6.74
C LEU A 41 -20.96 20.45 5.36
N ARG A 42 -20.81 21.34 4.38
CA ARG A 42 -20.27 20.98 3.07
C ARG A 42 -18.80 20.60 3.11
N ALA A 43 -17.99 21.29 3.91
CA ALA A 43 -16.58 20.97 4.07
C ALA A 43 -16.35 19.58 4.70
N ASN A 44 -17.20 19.19 5.67
CA ASN A 44 -17.04 17.94 6.41
C ASN A 44 -17.77 16.75 5.77
N PHE A 45 -18.92 16.99 5.12
CA PHE A 45 -19.80 15.93 4.63
C PHE A 45 -20.05 15.98 3.12
N GLY A 46 -19.42 16.92 2.41
CA GLY A 46 -19.60 17.13 0.98
C GLY A 46 -20.94 17.76 0.61
N ASP A 47 -21.08 18.08 -0.67
CA ASP A 47 -22.36 18.51 -1.24
C ASP A 47 -23.35 17.34 -1.32
N TRP A 48 -24.64 17.63 -1.19
CA TRP A 48 -25.68 16.62 -1.40
C TRP A 48 -25.73 16.22 -2.88
N THR A 49 -25.35 14.97 -3.16
CA THR A 49 -25.33 14.40 -4.52
C THR A 49 -26.59 13.60 -4.87
N GLY A 50 -27.50 13.44 -3.89
CA GLY A 50 -28.74 12.67 -4.02
C GLY A 50 -28.82 11.49 -3.05
N GLY A 51 -29.99 10.84 -2.96
CA GLY A 51 -30.21 9.72 -2.03
C GLY A 51 -29.68 8.38 -2.56
N PRO A 52 -29.84 7.27 -1.83
CA PRO A 52 -29.46 5.93 -2.32
C PRO A 52 -30.06 5.57 -3.70
N GLU A 53 -31.18 6.20 -4.04
CA GLU A 53 -31.91 6.06 -5.31
C GLU A 53 -31.35 6.93 -6.46
N SER A 54 -30.51 7.92 -6.17
CA SER A 54 -29.80 8.66 -7.22
C SER A 54 -28.55 7.86 -7.59
N GLY A 55 -28.70 6.95 -8.55
CA GLY A 55 -27.66 6.07 -9.09
C GLY A 55 -26.50 6.79 -9.81
N ALA A 56 -26.14 8.00 -9.42
CA ALA A 56 -24.97 8.73 -9.89
C ALA A 56 -23.86 8.65 -8.85
N GLN A 57 -23.52 7.45 -8.39
CA GLN A 57 -22.19 7.22 -7.83
C GLN A 57 -21.26 7.01 -9.03
N SER A 58 -20.97 8.09 -9.76
CA SER A 58 -19.81 8.10 -10.65
C SER A 58 -18.64 7.73 -9.75
N GLN A 59 -18.00 6.57 -9.99
CA GLN A 59 -16.70 6.30 -9.42
C GLN A 59 -15.87 7.55 -9.74
N SER A 60 -15.54 8.32 -8.72
CA SER A 60 -14.72 9.52 -8.90
C SER A 60 -13.49 9.08 -9.67
N THR A 61 -13.02 9.89 -10.62
CA THR A 61 -11.78 9.62 -11.36
C THR A 61 -10.63 9.26 -10.42
N GLU A 62 -10.66 9.82 -9.20
CA GLU A 62 -9.79 9.47 -8.08
C GLU A 62 -9.85 8.00 -7.66
N VAL A 63 -11.04 7.38 -7.58
CA VAL A 63 -11.20 5.95 -7.26
C VAL A 63 -10.59 5.07 -8.35
N ALA A 64 -10.82 5.41 -9.62
CA ALA A 64 -10.23 4.69 -10.74
C ALA A 64 -8.69 4.81 -10.75
N ASN A 65 -8.16 6.00 -10.45
CA ASN A 65 -6.72 6.23 -10.35
C ASN A 65 -6.11 5.46 -9.16
N LEU A 66 -6.80 5.41 -8.02
CA LEU A 66 -6.35 4.64 -6.85
C LEU A 66 -6.34 3.14 -7.15
N GLN A 67 -7.35 2.62 -7.87
CA GLN A 67 -7.39 1.22 -8.29
C GLN A 67 -6.23 0.89 -9.24
N ALA A 68 -5.98 1.72 -10.25
CA ALA A 68 -4.84 1.55 -11.15
C ALA A 68 -3.50 1.58 -10.40
N THR A 69 -3.35 2.50 -9.44
CA THR A 69 -2.15 2.58 -8.61
C THR A 69 -1.97 1.32 -7.74
N LEU A 70 -3.05 0.80 -7.17
CA LEU A 70 -3.02 -0.42 -6.38
C LEU A 70 -2.61 -1.64 -7.20
N ASP A 71 -3.08 -1.73 -8.44
CA ASP A 71 -2.72 -2.83 -9.34
C ASP A 71 -1.24 -2.73 -9.76
N THR A 72 -0.73 -1.55 -10.09
CA THR A 72 0.71 -1.36 -10.32
C THR A 72 1.55 -1.77 -9.10
N ILE A 73 1.16 -1.37 -7.89
CA ILE A 73 1.88 -1.74 -6.66
C ILE A 73 1.85 -3.26 -6.45
N ARG A 74 0.76 -3.94 -6.81
CA ARG A 74 0.66 -5.40 -6.72
C ARG A 74 1.65 -6.06 -7.67
N ASP A 75 1.68 -5.63 -8.93
CA ASP A 75 2.57 -6.17 -9.94
C ASP A 75 4.05 -5.95 -9.55
N GLU A 76 4.39 -4.75 -9.06
CA GLU A 76 5.74 -4.45 -8.57
C GLU A 76 6.14 -5.32 -7.38
N ARG A 77 5.22 -5.55 -6.44
CA ARG A 77 5.47 -6.38 -5.25
C ARG A 77 5.69 -7.84 -5.65
N ASP A 78 4.93 -8.35 -6.60
CA ASP A 78 5.07 -9.74 -7.06
C ASP A 78 6.40 -9.92 -7.82
N MET A 79 6.77 -8.99 -8.71
CA MET A 79 8.08 -8.99 -9.37
C MET A 79 9.25 -8.93 -8.39
N LEU A 80 9.15 -8.11 -7.33
CA LEU A 80 10.20 -8.00 -6.31
C LEU A 80 10.32 -9.28 -5.47
N LEU A 81 9.21 -9.96 -5.18
CA LEU A 81 9.23 -11.24 -4.48
C LEU A 81 9.91 -12.34 -5.31
N ASP A 82 9.61 -12.42 -6.61
CA ASP A 82 10.25 -13.38 -7.50
C ASP A 82 11.77 -13.14 -7.57
N ARG A 83 12.18 -11.89 -7.76
CA ARG A 83 13.60 -11.52 -7.80
C ARG A 83 14.32 -11.79 -6.48
N ALA A 84 13.65 -11.57 -5.35
CA ALA A 84 14.21 -11.89 -4.04
C ALA A 84 14.43 -13.40 -3.90
N SER A 85 13.46 -14.21 -4.34
CA SER A 85 13.58 -15.68 -4.32
C SER A 85 14.74 -16.17 -5.20
N GLU A 86 14.90 -15.62 -6.41
CA GLU A 86 16.03 -15.93 -7.28
C GLU A 86 17.38 -15.59 -6.63
N ALA A 87 17.49 -14.39 -6.04
CA ALA A 87 18.70 -13.95 -5.36
C ALA A 87 19.06 -14.85 -4.15
N GLU A 88 18.06 -15.28 -3.37
CA GLU A 88 18.25 -16.22 -2.27
C GLU A 88 18.76 -17.59 -2.75
N GLN A 89 18.19 -18.11 -3.85
CA GLN A 89 18.65 -19.37 -4.44
C GLN A 89 20.09 -19.29 -4.93
N ASP A 90 20.46 -18.20 -5.60
CA ASP A 90 21.81 -18.01 -6.09
C ASP A 90 22.82 -17.81 -4.96
N LEU A 91 22.45 -17.06 -3.91
CA LEU A 91 23.27 -16.93 -2.71
C LEU A 91 23.51 -18.30 -2.06
N HIS A 92 22.49 -19.14 -1.98
CA HIS A 92 22.63 -20.50 -1.46
C HIS A 92 23.57 -21.36 -2.32
N LYS A 93 23.45 -21.31 -3.66
CA LYS A 93 24.36 -22.04 -4.57
C LYS A 93 25.80 -21.58 -4.41
N VAL A 94 26.05 -20.28 -4.45
CA VAL A 94 27.40 -19.70 -4.32
C VAL A 94 28.01 -20.02 -2.95
N THR A 95 27.20 -19.99 -1.89
CA THR A 95 27.64 -20.39 -0.55
C THR A 95 28.10 -21.84 -0.53
N LYS A 96 27.33 -22.74 -1.13
CA LYS A 96 27.68 -24.17 -1.21
C LYS A 96 28.94 -24.40 -2.05
N GLU A 97 29.08 -23.72 -3.18
CA GLU A 97 30.28 -23.81 -4.03
C GLU A 97 31.52 -23.30 -3.31
N ARG A 98 31.41 -22.16 -2.60
CA ARG A 98 32.48 -21.63 -1.76
C ARG A 98 32.92 -22.66 -0.71
N ASP A 99 31.98 -23.28 -0.01
CA ASP A 99 32.30 -24.23 1.06
C ASP A 99 32.97 -25.49 0.50
N GLN A 100 32.50 -25.99 -0.64
CA GLN A 100 33.16 -27.10 -1.34
C GLN A 100 34.60 -26.75 -1.75
N LEU A 101 34.81 -25.55 -2.31
CA LEU A 101 36.15 -25.10 -2.71
C LEU A 101 37.10 -24.92 -1.52
N LEU A 102 36.58 -24.54 -0.35
CA LEU A 102 37.37 -24.47 0.88
C LEU A 102 37.83 -25.86 1.32
N ASP A 103 36.94 -26.85 1.28
CA ASP A 103 37.27 -28.23 1.62
C ASP A 103 38.27 -28.84 0.62
N ASP A 104 38.04 -28.64 -0.68
CA ASP A 104 38.94 -29.14 -1.73
C ASP A 104 40.34 -28.53 -1.61
N ASN A 105 40.43 -27.21 -1.36
CA ASN A 105 41.70 -26.52 -1.15
C ASN A 105 42.45 -27.07 0.06
N LYS A 106 41.75 -27.41 1.15
CA LYS A 106 42.36 -28.02 2.32
C LYS A 106 42.96 -29.38 1.98
N VAL A 107 42.21 -30.24 1.28
CA VAL A 107 42.70 -31.56 0.84
C VAL A 107 43.91 -31.42 -0.08
N LEU A 108 43.88 -30.47 -1.02
CA LEU A 108 45.00 -30.20 -1.91
C LEU A 108 46.23 -29.72 -1.14
N ALA A 109 46.07 -28.81 -0.18
CA ALA A 109 47.16 -28.34 0.66
C ALA A 109 47.82 -29.49 1.45
N ASP A 110 47.02 -30.37 2.06
CA ASP A 110 47.52 -31.55 2.79
C ASP A 110 48.30 -32.51 1.87
N ARG A 111 47.80 -32.73 0.64
CA ARG A 111 48.49 -33.55 -0.36
C ARG A 111 49.79 -32.93 -0.83
N VAL A 112 49.80 -31.62 -1.09
CA VAL A 112 51.02 -30.88 -1.47
C VAL A 112 52.07 -31.00 -0.38
N ALA A 113 51.70 -30.76 0.89
CA ALA A 113 52.61 -30.92 2.02
C ALA A 113 53.19 -32.34 2.13
N THR A 114 52.36 -33.36 1.90
CA THR A 114 52.79 -34.76 1.90
C THR A 114 53.79 -35.07 0.79
N LEU A 115 53.50 -34.60 -0.43
CA LEU A 115 54.37 -34.81 -1.59
C LEU A 115 55.70 -34.06 -1.45
N GLU A 116 55.68 -32.83 -0.94
CA GLU A 116 56.89 -32.07 -0.65
C GLU A 116 57.77 -32.74 0.40
N ALA A 117 57.17 -33.33 1.45
CA ALA A 117 57.90 -34.09 2.45
C ALA A 117 58.54 -35.35 1.86
N ALA A 118 57.80 -36.08 1.01
CA ALA A 118 58.31 -37.28 0.33
C ALA A 118 59.47 -36.95 -0.63
N ALA A 119 59.36 -35.85 -1.41
CA ALA A 119 60.42 -35.40 -2.30
C ALA A 119 61.70 -35.03 -1.53
N LYS A 120 61.58 -34.30 -0.42
CA LYS A 120 62.72 -33.92 0.43
C LYS A 120 63.37 -35.11 1.16
N GLY A 121 62.63 -36.19 1.40
CA GLY A 121 63.15 -37.41 2.02
C GLY A 121 63.77 -38.42 1.03
N GLY A 122 63.54 -38.25 -0.28
CA GLY A 122 63.97 -39.18 -1.33
C GLY A 122 65.39 -38.98 -1.86
N ASP A 123 65.97 -37.78 -1.71
CA ASP A 123 67.29 -37.42 -2.25
C ASP A 123 68.49 -37.91 -1.39
N GLY A 124 68.27 -38.86 -0.48
CA GLY A 124 69.24 -39.34 0.51
C GLY A 124 69.75 -40.76 0.34
N LYS A 125 69.83 -41.30 -0.89
CA LYS A 125 70.47 -42.60 -1.17
C LYS A 125 71.31 -42.58 -2.44
#